data_AF-A0A7C1BFM3-F1
#
_entry.id   AF-A0A7C1BFM3-F1
#
_cell.length_a   1.000
_cell.length_b   1.000
_cell.length_c   1.000
_cell.angle_alpha   90.00
_cell.angle_beta   90.00
_cell.angle_gamma   90.00
#
_symmetry.space_group_name_H-M   'P 1'
#
loop_
_entity.id
_entity.type
_entity.pdbx_description
1 polymer ?
#
loop_
_entity_poly.entity_id
_entity_poly.type
_entity_poly.pdbx_seq_one_letter_code
_entity_poly.pdbx_strand_id
1 'polypeptide(L)'
;MSQLITDLGSIADSIRKELKQAEKPKPKKKVESTKKYLLTGIPGFDKLLDKGIPVGSNVLVSGSAGSGKTIFCLQLLAHHAAQGKKCLFISFEESEERLIDHMRTFGWNPDPLIESGNLKIKRYLTTDIYYE
;
A
#
# COMPACT_ATOMS: atom_id res chain seq x y z
N MET A 1 2.52 3.82 -51.06
CA MET A 1 3.71 3.98 -50.19
C MET A 1 3.96 5.43 -49.74
N SER A 2 3.67 6.45 -50.56
CA SER A 2 3.86 7.86 -50.19
C SER A 2 2.97 8.34 -49.02
N GLN A 3 1.68 7.97 -49.00
CA GLN A 3 0.73 8.39 -47.93
C GLN A 3 1.10 7.90 -46.52
N LEU A 4 1.75 6.74 -46.40
CA LEU A 4 2.08 6.12 -45.09
C LEU A 4 3.22 6.85 -44.36
N ILE A 5 4.11 7.52 -45.11
CA ILE A 5 5.27 8.24 -44.56
C ILE A 5 4.86 9.63 -44.05
N THR A 6 3.86 10.26 -44.68
CA THR A 6 3.31 11.54 -44.25
C THR A 6 2.55 11.44 -42.92
N ASP A 7 1.89 10.31 -42.68
CA ASP A 7 1.09 10.04 -41.47
C ASP A 7 1.96 9.85 -40.21
N LEU A 8 3.14 9.24 -40.36
CA LEU A 8 4.07 9.09 -39.23
C LEU A 8 4.64 10.43 -38.73
N GLY A 9 4.80 11.40 -39.64
CA GLY A 9 5.25 12.75 -39.29
C GLY A 9 4.22 13.51 -38.45
N SER A 10 2.95 13.46 -38.86
CA SER A 10 1.85 14.14 -38.14
C SER A 10 1.61 13.53 -36.76
N ILE A 11 1.69 12.19 -36.65
CA ILE A 11 1.59 11.46 -35.38
C ILE A 11 2.75 11.85 -34.45
N ALA A 12 3.99 11.89 -34.97
CA ALA A 12 5.15 12.26 -34.17
C ALA A 12 5.07 13.69 -33.63
N ASP A 13 4.52 14.62 -34.41
CA ASP A 13 4.34 16.01 -33.99
C ASP A 13 3.19 16.18 -32.99
N SER A 14 2.10 15.42 -33.13
CA SER A 14 1.04 15.35 -32.11
C SER A 14 1.57 14.80 -30.78
N ILE A 15 2.32 13.69 -30.81
CA ILE A 15 2.94 13.09 -29.62
C ILE A 15 3.92 14.08 -28.98
N ARG A 16 4.76 14.78 -29.77
CA ARG A 16 5.66 15.82 -29.22
C ARG A 16 4.91 16.98 -28.57
N LYS A 17 3.75 17.36 -29.12
CA LYS A 17 2.91 18.43 -28.57
C LYS A 17 2.24 17.98 -27.27
N GLU A 18 1.74 16.76 -27.20
CA GLU A 18 1.21 16.15 -25.98
C GLU A 18 2.28 16.00 -24.90
N LEU A 19 3.49 15.54 -25.26
CA LEU A 19 4.61 15.43 -24.32
C LEU A 19 5.11 16.78 -23.79
N LYS A 20 4.91 17.88 -24.53
CA LYS A 20 5.21 19.25 -24.09
C LYS A 20 4.12 19.83 -23.20
N GLN A 21 2.87 19.39 -23.36
CA GLN A 21 1.71 19.83 -22.57
C GLN A 21 1.48 18.99 -21.31
N ALA A 22 1.98 17.75 -21.29
CA ALA A 22 2.06 16.95 -20.08
C ALA A 22 2.90 17.72 -19.06
N GLU A 23 2.25 18.25 -18.03
CA GLU A 23 2.94 18.86 -16.90
C GLU A 23 3.98 17.86 -16.39
N LYS A 24 5.26 18.21 -16.48
CA LYS A 24 6.31 17.44 -15.83
C LYS A 24 5.90 17.29 -14.36
N PRO A 25 5.92 16.07 -13.79
CA PRO A 25 5.52 15.85 -12.42
C PRO A 25 6.24 16.86 -11.54
N LYS A 26 5.47 17.72 -10.87
CA LYS A 26 6.01 18.83 -10.07
C LYS A 26 7.09 18.26 -9.16
N PRO A 27 8.29 18.85 -9.11
CA PRO A 27 9.36 18.34 -8.27
C PRO A 27 8.83 18.28 -6.84
N LYS A 28 8.70 17.07 -6.29
CA LYS A 28 8.31 16.87 -4.89
C LYS A 28 9.24 17.75 -4.07
N LYS A 29 8.68 18.73 -3.34
CA LYS A 29 9.46 19.60 -2.43
C LYS A 29 10.45 18.70 -1.68
N LYS A 30 11.75 19.04 -1.71
CA LYS A 30 12.74 18.38 -0.86
C LYS A 30 12.34 18.66 0.58
N VAL A 31 11.53 17.79 1.15
CA VAL A 31 11.29 17.74 2.58
C VAL A 31 12.62 17.28 3.15
N GLU A 32 13.31 18.15 3.89
CA GLU A 32 14.43 17.77 4.74
C GLU A 32 13.93 16.69 5.71
N SER A 33 14.10 15.43 5.31
CA SER A 33 13.62 14.30 6.09
C SER A 33 14.62 14.07 7.20
N THR A 34 14.35 14.56 8.41
CA THR A 34 14.75 13.80 9.60
C THR A 34 14.20 12.39 9.37
N LYS A 35 15.06 11.43 9.01
CA LYS A 35 14.67 10.06 8.68
C LYS A 35 13.98 9.46 9.90
N LYS A 36 12.65 9.47 9.91
CA LYS A 36 11.85 8.78 10.91
C LYS A 36 11.81 7.31 10.55
N TYR A 37 11.93 6.43 11.54
CA TYR A 37 11.77 4.99 11.38
C TYR A 37 10.50 4.55 12.10
N LEU A 38 9.91 3.46 11.62
CA LEU A 38 8.71 2.84 12.14
C LEU A 38 9.06 1.43 12.60
N LEU A 39 8.91 1.16 13.90
CA LEU A 39 8.95 -0.20 14.41
C LEU A 39 7.69 -0.95 13.96
N THR A 40 7.83 -2.24 13.65
CA THR A 40 6.73 -3.09 13.18
C THR A 40 5.76 -3.45 14.29
N GLY A 41 6.19 -3.44 15.55
CA GLY A 41 5.39 -3.92 16.68
C GLY A 41 5.39 -5.45 16.81
N ILE A 42 6.29 -6.12 16.07
CA ILE A 42 6.44 -7.58 16.08
C ILE A 42 7.66 -7.94 16.93
N PRO A 43 7.46 -8.53 18.12
CA PRO A 43 8.56 -8.92 19.00
C PRO A 43 9.53 -9.86 18.26
N GLY A 44 10.83 -9.62 18.42
CA GLY A 44 11.87 -10.37 17.71
C GLY A 44 12.18 -9.80 16.33
N PHE A 45 11.18 -9.46 15.52
CA PHE A 45 11.42 -8.84 14.20
C PHE A 45 11.96 -7.42 14.34
N ASP A 46 11.42 -6.63 15.27
CA ASP A 46 11.96 -5.29 15.55
C ASP A 46 13.42 -5.33 16.04
N LYS A 47 13.83 -6.41 16.71
CA LYS A 47 15.24 -6.61 17.11
C LYS A 47 16.15 -6.87 15.90
N LEU A 48 15.61 -7.47 14.84
CA LEU A 48 16.35 -7.74 13.60
C LEU A 48 16.49 -6.48 12.73
N LEU A 49 15.54 -5.55 12.82
CA LEU A 49 15.50 -4.35 11.97
C LEU A 49 16.33 -3.16 12.48
N ASP A 50 17.05 -3.31 13.60
CA ASP A 50 17.83 -2.26 14.30
C ASP A 50 17.01 -0.99 14.61
N LYS A 51 16.79 -0.14 13.60
CA LYS A 51 16.01 1.10 13.68
C LYS A 51 14.55 0.95 13.27
N GLY A 52 14.20 -0.09 12.52
CA GLY A 52 12.87 -0.29 11.94
C GLY A 52 12.78 0.11 10.46
N ILE A 53 11.56 0.26 9.96
CA ILE A 53 11.27 0.58 8.55
C ILE A 53 11.38 2.10 8.34
N PRO A 54 12.17 2.60 7.37
CA PRO A 54 12.21 4.03 7.08
C PRO A 54 10.83 4.54 6.63
N VAL A 55 10.34 5.60 7.28
CA VAL A 55 9.03 6.20 6.96
C VAL A 55 9.02 6.72 5.52
N GLY A 56 7.93 6.44 4.80
CA GLY A 56 7.78 6.78 3.38
C GLY A 56 8.34 5.71 2.42
N SER A 57 8.72 4.54 2.94
CA SER A 57 9.16 3.40 2.12
C SER A 57 8.00 2.49 1.70
N ASN A 58 8.17 1.84 0.57
CA ASN A 58 7.37 0.68 0.17
C ASN A 58 8.10 -0.60 0.59
N VAL A 59 7.40 -1.54 1.22
CA VAL A 59 7.98 -2.80 1.73
C VAL A 59 7.26 -3.99 1.10
N LEU A 60 8.03 -4.93 0.57
CA LEU A 60 7.52 -6.21 0.05
C LEU A 60 7.73 -7.30 1.11
N VAL A 61 6.65 -7.92 1.55
CA VAL A 61 6.67 -9.12 2.41
C VAL A 61 6.42 -10.33 1.51
N SER A 62 7.42 -11.19 1.33
CA SER A 62 7.38 -12.35 0.42
C SER A 62 7.64 -13.66 1.16
N GLY A 63 7.04 -14.75 0.67
CA GLY A 63 7.13 -16.08 1.24
C GLY A 63 6.06 -17.04 0.72
N SER A 64 6.25 -18.34 0.90
CA SER A 64 5.30 -19.39 0.48
C SER A 64 3.93 -19.25 1.16
N ALA A 65 2.90 -19.94 0.65
CA ALA A 65 1.63 -20.05 1.35
C ALA A 65 1.83 -20.58 2.78
N GLY A 66 1.11 -20.02 3.75
CA GLY A 66 1.26 -20.40 5.16
C GLY A 66 2.46 -19.80 5.91
N SER A 67 3.38 -19.08 5.25
CA SER A 67 4.53 -18.42 5.91
C SER A 67 4.19 -17.25 6.84
N GLY A 68 2.90 -16.90 6.99
CA GLY A 68 2.46 -15.87 7.93
C GLY A 68 2.40 -14.44 7.39
N LYS A 69 2.51 -14.22 6.07
CA LYS A 69 2.48 -12.87 5.45
C LYS A 69 1.26 -12.03 5.87
N THR A 70 0.06 -12.60 5.78
CA THR A 70 -1.18 -11.90 6.17
C THR A 70 -1.16 -11.54 7.66
N ILE A 71 -0.77 -12.49 8.51
CA ILE A 71 -0.69 -12.30 9.97
C ILE A 71 0.35 -11.24 10.33
N PHE A 72 1.52 -11.25 9.67
CA PHE A 72 2.55 -10.22 9.83
C PHE A 72 1.99 -8.82 9.55
N CYS A 73 1.28 -8.65 8.43
CA CYS A 73 0.69 -7.37 8.06
C CYS A 73 -0.43 -6.95 9.04
N LEU A 74 -1.29 -7.89 9.46
CA LEU A 74 -2.37 -7.63 10.41
C LEU A 74 -1.84 -7.22 11.79
N GLN A 75 -0.78 -7.88 12.30
CA GLN A 75 -0.14 -7.51 13.57
C GLN A 75 0.41 -6.09 13.53
N LEU A 76 1.12 -5.75 12.44
CA LEU A 76 1.68 -4.43 12.24
C LEU A 76 0.58 -3.36 12.25
N LEU A 77 -0.52 -3.58 11.52
CA LEU A 77 -1.65 -2.66 11.49
C LEU A 77 -2.34 -2.56 12.84
N ALA A 78 -2.56 -3.68 13.55
CA ALA A 78 -3.14 -3.68 14.89
C ALA A 78 -2.32 -2.82 15.85
N HIS A 79 -1.00 -3.01 15.87
CA HIS A 79 -0.07 -2.27 16.72
C HIS A 79 -0.14 -0.75 16.47
N HIS A 80 -0.14 -0.34 15.20
CA HIS A 80 -0.16 1.08 14.83
C HIS A 80 -1.54 1.72 14.97
N ALA A 81 -2.61 0.98 14.67
CA ALA A 81 -3.98 1.45 14.86
C ALA A 81 -4.31 1.66 16.34
N ALA A 82 -3.82 0.80 17.23
CA ALA A 82 -3.93 0.96 18.68
C ALA A 82 -3.21 2.21 19.22
N GLN A 83 -2.21 2.72 18.49
CA GLN A 83 -1.53 3.98 18.78
C GLN A 83 -2.20 5.21 18.14
N GLY A 84 -3.39 5.05 17.55
CA GLY A 84 -4.13 6.14 16.93
C GLY A 84 -3.77 6.42 15.47
N LYS A 85 -2.93 5.59 14.82
CA LYS A 85 -2.59 5.79 13.41
C LYS A 85 -3.68 5.25 12.49
N LYS A 86 -3.90 5.92 11.36
CA LYS A 86 -4.81 5.45 10.31
C LYS A 86 -4.15 4.32 9.50
N CYS A 87 -4.80 3.17 9.50
CA CYS A 87 -4.32 1.90 8.99
C CYS A 87 -5.35 1.32 8.01
N LEU A 88 -4.91 0.93 6.82
CA LEU A 88 -5.75 0.33 5.79
C LEU A 88 -5.18 -1.03 5.37
N PHE A 89 -5.99 -2.07 5.45
CA PHE A 89 -5.72 -3.37 4.84
C PHE A 89 -6.59 -3.52 3.59
N ILE A 90 -5.95 -3.73 2.44
CA ILE A 90 -6.62 -4.08 1.19
C ILE A 90 -6.35 -5.56 0.92
N SER A 91 -7.41 -6.35 0.83
CA SER A 91 -7.35 -7.78 0.53
C SER A 91 -7.86 -8.08 -0.87
N PHE A 92 -7.22 -9.03 -1.55
CA PHE A 92 -7.68 -9.58 -2.83
C PHE A 92 -8.07 -11.06 -2.73
N GLU A 93 -7.86 -11.70 -1.58
CA GLU A 93 -8.10 -13.13 -1.39
C GLU A 93 -9.14 -13.37 -0.30
N GLU A 94 -8.83 -13.01 0.94
CA GLU A 94 -9.67 -13.27 2.11
C GLU A 94 -10.70 -12.16 2.36
N SER A 95 -11.91 -12.53 2.84
CA SER A 95 -12.96 -11.58 3.20
C SER A 95 -12.59 -10.75 4.44
N GLU A 96 -13.28 -9.63 4.62
CA GLU A 96 -13.05 -8.73 5.77
C GLU A 96 -13.30 -9.47 7.10
N GLU A 97 -14.35 -10.28 7.16
CA GLU A 97 -14.71 -11.05 8.35
C GLU A 97 -13.62 -12.06 8.72
N ARG A 98 -13.06 -12.79 7.73
CA ARG A 98 -11.98 -13.75 7.99
C ARG A 98 -10.73 -13.06 8.52
N LEU A 99 -10.39 -11.89 7.98
CA LEU A 99 -9.23 -11.13 8.44
C LEU A 99 -9.44 -10.60 9.86
N ILE A 100 -10.65 -10.15 10.18
CA ILE A 100 -11.06 -9.75 11.54
C ILE A 100 -10.95 -10.94 12.51
N ASP A 101 -11.39 -12.13 12.10
CA ASP A 101 -11.31 -13.33 12.93
C ASP A 101 -9.87 -13.79 13.16
N HIS A 102 -8.98 -13.64 12.17
CA HIS A 102 -7.53 -13.83 12.39
C HIS A 102 -7.02 -12.90 13.47
N MET A 103 -7.33 -11.60 13.38
CA MET A 103 -6.90 -10.64 14.40
C MET A 103 -7.38 -11.01 15.81
N ARG A 104 -8.65 -11.40 15.94
CA ARG A 104 -9.21 -11.88 17.22
C ARG A 104 -8.53 -13.15 17.72
N THR A 105 -8.24 -14.10 16.85
CA THR A 105 -7.55 -15.36 17.18
C THR A 105 -6.15 -15.11 17.76
N PHE A 106 -5.45 -14.10 17.26
CA PHE A 106 -4.14 -13.68 17.76
C PHE A 106 -4.21 -12.68 18.93
N GLY A 107 -5.40 -12.37 19.44
CA GLY A 107 -5.60 -11.49 20.60
C GLY A 107 -5.56 -9.99 20.29
N TRP A 108 -5.57 -9.61 19.01
CA TRP A 108 -5.62 -8.20 18.60
C TRP A 108 -7.07 -7.81 18.37
N ASN A 109 -7.73 -7.23 19.38
CA ASN A 109 -9.13 -6.82 19.25
C ASN A 109 -9.30 -5.70 18.20
N PRO A 110 -9.93 -5.97 17.03
CA PRO A 110 -10.03 -4.98 15.96
C PRO A 110 -11.24 -4.05 16.12
N ASP A 111 -12.25 -4.45 16.91
CA ASP A 111 -13.54 -3.75 17.03
C ASP A 111 -13.37 -2.27 17.42
N PRO A 112 -12.68 -1.92 18.52
CA PRO A 112 -12.50 -0.51 18.89
C PRO A 112 -11.66 0.28 17.89
N LEU A 113 -10.78 -0.40 17.13
CA LEU A 113 -9.91 0.22 16.13
C LEU A 113 -10.69 0.57 14.87
N ILE A 114 -11.67 -0.27 14.51
CA ILE A 114 -12.60 -0.04 13.40
C ILE A 114 -13.59 1.06 13.78
N GLU A 115 -14.16 1.01 14.97
CA GLU A 115 -15.11 2.02 15.49
C GLU A 115 -14.47 3.41 15.55
N SER A 116 -13.22 3.52 16.01
CA SER A 116 -12.49 4.80 16.03
C SER A 116 -12.02 5.26 14.64
N GLY A 117 -12.26 4.44 13.60
CA GLY A 117 -11.81 4.64 12.23
C GLY A 117 -10.29 4.62 12.09
N ASN A 118 -9.55 4.03 13.04
CA ASN A 118 -8.10 3.89 12.95
C ASN A 118 -7.70 2.68 12.12
N LEU A 119 -8.56 1.67 12.03
CA LEU A 119 -8.39 0.51 11.16
C LEU A 119 -9.52 0.43 10.16
N LYS A 120 -9.19 0.27 8.88
CA LYS A 120 -10.13 -0.08 7.83
C LYS A 120 -9.62 -1.32 7.11
N ILE A 121 -10.48 -2.31 6.95
CA ILE A 121 -10.19 -3.52 6.17
C ILE A 121 -11.21 -3.54 5.03
N LYS A 122 -10.72 -3.70 3.80
CA LYS A 122 -11.58 -3.80 2.61
C LYS A 122 -11.09 -4.91 1.70
N ARG A 123 -12.01 -5.78 1.29
CA ARG A 123 -11.74 -6.73 0.20
C ARG A 123 -12.15 -6.14 -1.14
N TYR A 124 -11.29 -6.30 -2.13
CA TYR A 124 -11.60 -6.03 -3.53
C TYR A 124 -11.43 -7.33 -4.33
N LEU A 125 -12.49 -7.74 -5.00
CA LEU A 125 -12.45 -8.78 -6.00
C LEU A 125 -12.24 -8.16 -7.38
N THR A 126 -11.82 -8.98 -8.34
CA THR A 126 -11.66 -8.56 -9.73
C THR A 126 -12.95 -7.92 -10.27
N THR A 127 -14.12 -8.43 -9.87
CA THR A 127 -15.43 -7.87 -10.23
C THR A 127 -15.61 -6.42 -9.80
N ASP A 128 -15.01 -6.02 -8.68
CA ASP A 128 -15.18 -4.68 -8.12
C ASP A 128 -14.38 -3.64 -8.90
N ILE A 129 -13.41 -4.07 -9.72
CA ILE A 129 -12.55 -3.19 -10.52
C ILE A 129 -13.16 -2.91 -11.90
N TYR A 130 -14.03 -3.80 -12.40
CA TYR A 130 -14.60 -3.69 -13.76
C TYR A 130 -15.98 -3.02 -13.81
N TYR A 131 -16.63 -2.81 -12.68
CA TYR A 131 -17.97 -2.24 -12.60
C TYR A 131 -18.01 -1.06 -11.62
N GLU A 132 -17.29 0.02 -11.95
CA GLU A 132 -17.48 1.36 -11.37
C GLU A 132 -18.30 2.25 -12.30
#